data_AF-A0A842TWW5-F1
#
_entry.id   AF-A0A842TWW5-F1
#
_cell.length_a   1.000
_cell.length_b   1.000
_cell.length_c   1.000
_cell.angle_alpha   90.00
_cell.angle_beta   90.00
_cell.angle_gamma   90.00
#
_symmetry.space_group_name_H-M   'P 1'
#
loop_
_entity.id
_entity.type
_entity.pdbx_description
1 polymer ?
#
loop_
_entity_poly.entity_id
_entity_poly.type
_entity_poly.pdbx_seq_one_letter_code
_entity_poly.pdbx_strand_id
1 'polypeptide(L)' 'MPEENSDEQTNPDCPCTWPGCPRHGKCKQCQAYHHARGEKTSCGK' A
#
# COMPACT_ATOMS: atom_id res chain seq x y z
N MET A 1 -22.49 -4.22 18.17
CA MET A 1 -21.61 -4.55 17.03
C MET A 1 -21.39 -3.29 16.21
N PRO A 2 -20.31 -2.53 16.39
CA PRO A 2 -19.79 -1.68 15.33
C PRO A 2 -18.64 -2.41 14.65
N GLU A 3 -18.80 -2.65 13.36
CA GLU A 3 -17.78 -3.21 12.49
C GLU A 3 -16.68 -2.17 12.28
N GLU A 4 -15.63 -2.29 13.08
CA GLU A 4 -14.40 -1.52 12.94
C GLU A 4 -13.73 -1.92 11.62
N ASN A 5 -14.05 -1.17 10.55
CA ASN A 5 -13.37 -1.22 9.25
C ASN A 5 -11.96 -0.61 9.39
N SER A 6 -11.10 -1.21 10.20
CA SER A 6 -9.69 -0.84 10.36
C SER A 6 -8.81 -1.58 9.35
N ASP A 7 -9.22 -1.57 8.07
CA ASP A 7 -8.39 -2.12 6.99
C ASP A 7 -7.58 -1.03 6.26
N GLU A 8 -7.40 0.15 6.88
CA GLU A 8 -6.29 1.02 6.52
C GLU A 8 -5.02 0.46 7.17
N GLN A 9 -4.57 -0.70 6.67
CA GLN A 9 -3.26 -1.30 6.99
C GLN A 9 -2.18 -0.38 6.44
N THR A 10 -1.98 0.72 7.16
CA THR A 10 -0.88 1.64 7.00
C THR A 10 0.33 0.98 7.64
N ASN A 11 1.17 0.38 6.81
CA ASN A 11 2.42 -0.20 7.25
C ASN A 11 3.51 0.86 6.99
N PRO A 12 3.96 1.60 8.01
CA PRO A 12 4.97 2.65 7.84
C PRO A 12 6.28 2.09 7.26
N ASP A 13 6.53 0.80 7.48
CA ASP A 13 7.63 0.01 6.92
C ASP A 13 7.36 -0.54 5.51
N CYS A 14 6.31 -0.07 4.81
CA CYS A 14 6.07 -0.48 3.42
C CYS A 14 7.35 -0.24 2.61
N PRO A 15 7.99 -1.29 2.07
CA PRO A 15 9.23 -1.18 1.32
C PRO A 15 8.91 -0.76 -0.12
N CYS A 16 8.08 0.26 -0.29
CA CYS A 16 7.77 0.80 -1.60
C CYS A 16 9.06 1.33 -2.22
N THR A 17 9.52 0.68 -3.28
CA THR A 17 10.73 1.07 -4.03
C THR A 17 10.52 2.29 -4.92
N TRP A 18 9.28 2.79 -5.00
CA TRP A 18 8.92 3.94 -5.81
C TRP A 18 9.25 5.25 -5.09
N PRO A 19 10.24 6.03 -5.59
CA PRO A 19 10.60 7.31 -4.98
C PRO A 19 9.43 8.29 -5.14
N GLY A 20 8.85 8.72 -4.02
CA GLY A 20 7.72 9.65 -4.01
C GLY A 20 6.35 9.00 -4.19
N CYS A 21 6.21 7.70 -3.88
CA CYS A 21 4.89 7.05 -3.93
C CYS A 21 3.90 7.82 -3.02
N PRO A 22 2.80 8.38 -3.58
CA PRO A 22 1.80 9.11 -2.80
C PRO A 22 1.01 8.19 -1.86
N ARG A 23 1.18 6.87 -2.04
CA ARG A 23 0.59 5.80 -1.22
C ARG A 23 1.65 5.06 -0.41
N HIS A 24 2.85 5.64 -0.23
CA HIS A 24 3.86 5.09 0.68
C HIS A 24 3.26 5.01 2.08
N GLY A 25 3.39 3.85 2.71
CA GLY A 25 2.69 3.53 3.96
C GLY A 25 1.37 2.80 3.77
N LYS A 26 0.61 3.00 2.67
CA LYS A 26 -0.68 2.32 2.43
C LYS A 26 -0.50 1.10 1.55
N CYS A 27 -0.08 -0.03 2.12
CA CYS A 27 0.34 -1.21 1.33
C CYS A 27 -0.67 -1.66 0.28
N LYS A 28 -1.93 -1.84 0.66
CA LYS A 28 -2.99 -2.30 -0.26
C LYS A 28 -3.26 -1.30 -1.38
N GLN A 29 -3.29 -0.01 -1.06
CA GLN A 29 -3.50 1.05 -2.06
C GLN A 29 -2.28 1.23 -2.97
N CYS A 30 -1.07 1.12 -2.42
CA CYS A 30 0.19 1.14 -3.14
C CYS A 30 0.26 -0.02 -4.14
N GLN A 31 -0.05 -1.23 -3.69
CA GLN A 31 -0.12 -2.42 -4.54
C GLN A 31 -1.16 -2.28 -5.64
N ALA A 32 -2.39 -1.89 -5.32
CA ALA A 32 -3.44 -1.69 -6.32
C ALA A 32 -3.06 -0.61 -7.35
N TYR A 33 -2.47 0.50 -6.90
CA TYR A 33 -2.04 1.60 -7.75
C TYR A 33 -0.94 1.17 -8.73
N HIS A 34 0.12 0.53 -8.22
CA HIS A 34 1.22 0.09 -9.07
C HIS A 34 0.82 -1.09 -9.95
N HIS A 35 0.04 -2.04 -9.44
CA HIS A 35 -0.49 -3.17 -10.23
C HIS A 35 -1.37 -2.69 -11.39
N ALA A 36 -2.25 -1.70 -11.17
CA ALA A 36 -3.06 -1.11 -12.24
C ALA A 36 -2.22 -0.42 -13.33
N ARG A 37 -1.00 0.01 -12.99
CA ARG A 37 -0.04 0.64 -13.90
C ARG A 37 0.97 -0.35 -14.49
N GLY A 38 0.90 -1.63 -14.09
CA GLY A 38 1.87 -2.66 -14.47
C GLY A 38 3.24 -2.52 -13.78
N GLU A 39 3.32 -1.72 -12.73
CA GLU A 39 4.54 -1.46 -11.96
C GLU A 39 4.69 -2.47 -10.83
N LYS A 40 5.91 -2.98 -10.64
CA LYS A 40 6.21 -3.90 -9.54
C LYS A 40 6.50 -3.08 -8.28
N THR A 41 5.70 -3.29 -7.24
CA THR A 41 5.97 -2.74 -5.90
C THR A 41 6.38 -3.88 -4.96
N SER A 42 7.35 -3.62 -4.08
CA SER A 42 7.77 -4.59 -3.05
C SER A 42 6.85 -4.57 -1.82
N CYS A 43 5.79 -3.76 -1.86
CA CYS A 43 4.84 -3.66 -0.77
C CYS A 43 4.00 -4.95 -0.71
N GLY A 44 4.32 -5.84 0.24
CA GLY A 44 3.69 -7.17 0.35
C GLY A 44 4.59 -8.25 0.99
N LYS A 45 5.04 -8.03 2.21
CA LYS A 45 5.26 -9.12 3.18
C LYS A 45 4.30 -8.93 4.33
#